data_AF-A0A1M6PM89-F1
#
_entry.id   AF-A0A1M6PM89-F1
#
_cell.length_a   1.000
_cell.length_b   1.000
_cell.length_c   1.000
_cell.angle_alpha   90.00
_cell.angle_beta   90.00
_cell.angle_gamma   90.00
#
_symmetry.space_group_name_H-M   'P 1'
#
loop_
_entity.id
_entity.type
_entity.pdbx_description
1 polymer ?
#
loop_
_entity_poly.entity_id
_entity_poly.type
_entity_poly.pdbx_seq_one_letter_code
_entity_poly.pdbx_strand_id
1 'polypeptide(L)'
;MTWLRILSLILSLGLAMAGQSQPVVVLDTNWPVARVYADSVALGTASQRVFWWPAGARTLRLTPPESDVWSIPARLVSIPDTATDTLRIAVFFRYHYRIESIPSGADIFLGAPERQQLIGQTPFLGAFDAPLRDTLYLIRSGYAQATLWPGQQVWNRHRIYLRPLQDIRADVQPWEPAVKQRHWITYAALGLAVTATAISVHYKFQADRLYARYEETGDPALRPRIRTLDLRAGIALGVAQLGLAVVAFRLIFQ
;
A
#
# COMPACT_ATOMS: atom_id res chain seq x y z
N MET A 1 -52.08 -44.82 -17.26
CA MET A 1 -50.83 -44.79 -18.07
C MET A 1 -50.06 -43.46 -17.97
N THR A 2 -50.17 -42.71 -16.88
CA THR A 2 -49.54 -41.38 -16.73
C THR A 2 -48.47 -41.30 -15.63
N TRP A 3 -48.44 -42.26 -14.69
CA TRP A 3 -47.47 -42.27 -13.59
C TRP A 3 -46.07 -42.79 -13.95
N LEU A 4 -45.95 -43.71 -14.92
CA LEU A 4 -44.65 -44.23 -15.37
C LEU A 4 -43.78 -43.19 -16.10
N ARG A 5 -44.38 -42.13 -16.68
CA ARG A 5 -43.62 -41.05 -17.35
C ARG A 5 -43.03 -40.02 -16.39
N ILE A 6 -43.63 -39.85 -15.21
CA ILE A 6 -43.13 -38.92 -14.18
C ILE A 6 -41.91 -39.53 -13.46
N LEU A 7 -41.89 -40.86 -13.29
CA LEU A 7 -40.77 -41.56 -12.67
C LEU A 7 -39.49 -41.51 -13.54
N SER A 8 -39.62 -41.59 -14.86
CA SER A 8 -38.45 -41.50 -15.77
C SER A 8 -37.83 -40.11 -15.83
N LEU A 9 -38.59 -39.04 -15.57
CA LEU A 9 -38.05 -37.67 -15.58
C LEU A 9 -37.24 -37.36 -14.31
N ILE A 10 -37.61 -37.96 -13.17
CA ILE A 10 -36.91 -37.77 -11.89
C ILE A 10 -35.63 -38.62 -11.84
N LEU A 11 -35.62 -39.81 -12.48
CA LEU A 11 -34.44 -40.68 -12.51
C LEU A 11 -33.31 -40.18 -13.44
N SER A 12 -33.61 -39.33 -14.43
CA SER A 12 -32.60 -38.73 -15.33
C SER A 12 -31.92 -37.48 -14.76
N LEU A 13 -32.39 -36.90 -13.65
CA LEU A 13 -31.70 -35.78 -12.98
C LEU A 13 -30.65 -36.23 -11.95
N GLY A 14 -30.53 -37.53 -11.67
CA GLY A 14 -29.60 -38.07 -10.67
C GLY A 14 -28.21 -38.44 -11.17
N LEU A 15 -27.95 -38.41 -12.48
CA LEU A 15 -26.73 -38.93 -13.10
C LEU A 15 -25.97 -37.82 -13.83
N ALA A 16 -25.21 -37.02 -13.08
CA ALA A 16 -23.95 -36.39 -13.51
C ALA A 16 -23.48 -35.31 -12.52
N MET A 17 -23.57 -35.54 -11.20
CA MET A 17 -22.60 -34.94 -10.29
C MET A 17 -21.32 -35.80 -10.37
N ALA A 18 -20.71 -35.87 -11.56
CA ALA A 18 -19.32 -36.28 -11.66
C ALA A 18 -18.55 -35.19 -10.90
N GLY A 19 -18.23 -35.47 -9.64
CA GLY A 19 -17.42 -34.60 -8.81
C GLY A 19 -16.08 -34.44 -9.51
N GLN A 20 -15.97 -33.39 -10.32
CA GLN A 20 -14.68 -32.96 -10.84
C GLN A 20 -13.84 -32.68 -9.60
N SER A 21 -12.79 -33.48 -9.42
CA SER A 21 -11.77 -33.24 -8.41
C SER A 21 -11.28 -31.82 -8.62
N GLN A 22 -11.62 -30.91 -7.69
CA GLN A 22 -11.11 -29.56 -7.78
C GLN A 22 -9.61 -29.62 -7.53
N PRO A 23 -8.78 -29.07 -8.43
CA PRO A 23 -7.34 -29.11 -8.27
C PRO A 23 -6.94 -28.39 -6.99
N VAL A 24 -5.99 -28.97 -6.26
CA VAL A 24 -5.50 -28.43 -4.99
C VAL A 24 -4.07 -27.92 -5.17
N VAL A 25 -3.79 -26.71 -4.70
CA VAL A 25 -2.44 -26.16 -4.63
C VAL A 25 -1.91 -26.25 -3.21
N VAL A 26 -0.77 -26.91 -3.05
CA VAL A 26 0.01 -26.93 -1.81
C VAL A 26 1.15 -25.93 -1.93
N LEU A 27 1.13 -24.90 -1.10
CA LEU A 27 2.06 -23.79 -1.09
C LEU A 27 3.07 -23.93 0.05
N ASP A 28 4.35 -23.91 -0.30
CA ASP A 28 5.46 -23.73 0.63
C ASP A 28 6.07 -22.33 0.47
N THR A 29 6.18 -21.59 1.56
CA THR A 29 6.73 -20.22 1.59
C THR A 29 7.43 -19.92 2.90
N ASN A 30 8.33 -18.92 2.90
CA ASN A 30 8.98 -18.40 4.10
C ASN A 30 8.18 -17.24 4.74
N TRP A 31 7.02 -16.87 4.20
CA TRP A 31 6.17 -15.82 4.78
C TRP A 31 4.73 -16.31 5.03
N PRO A 32 4.47 -16.99 6.16
CA PRO A 32 3.18 -17.64 6.41
C PRO A 32 1.99 -16.68 6.50
N VAL A 33 2.22 -15.42 6.83
CA VAL A 33 1.17 -14.40 6.90
C VAL A 33 0.89 -13.70 5.56
N ALA A 34 1.66 -14.01 4.50
CA ALA A 34 1.43 -13.43 3.17
C ALA A 34 0.03 -13.78 2.65
N ARG A 35 -0.60 -12.82 1.96
CA ARG A 35 -1.92 -13.00 1.33
C ARG A 35 -1.76 -13.73 0.01
N VAL A 36 -2.60 -14.73 -0.21
CA VAL A 36 -2.57 -15.59 -1.40
C VAL A 36 -3.75 -15.25 -2.29
N TYR A 37 -3.47 -15.04 -3.58
CA TYR A 37 -4.44 -14.77 -4.61
C TYR A 37 -4.26 -15.74 -5.77
N ALA A 38 -5.36 -16.20 -6.35
CA ALA A 38 -5.42 -16.81 -7.67
C ALA A 38 -5.96 -15.76 -8.64
N ASP A 39 -5.10 -15.24 -9.50
CA ASP A 39 -5.34 -14.03 -10.30
C ASP A 39 -5.82 -12.86 -9.42
N SER A 40 -7.10 -12.53 -9.48
CA SER A 40 -7.77 -11.49 -8.70
C SER A 40 -8.58 -12.01 -7.52
N VAL A 41 -8.72 -13.33 -7.36
CA VAL A 41 -9.52 -13.96 -6.31
C VAL A 41 -8.66 -14.20 -5.06
N ALA A 42 -9.09 -13.67 -3.92
CA ALA A 42 -8.41 -13.89 -2.65
C ALA A 42 -8.69 -15.32 -2.14
N LEU A 43 -7.63 -16.07 -1.87
CA LEU A 43 -7.72 -17.45 -1.36
C LEU A 43 -7.54 -17.52 0.16
N GLY A 44 -6.79 -16.59 0.75
CA GLY A 44 -6.54 -16.56 2.20
C GLY A 44 -5.10 -16.14 2.53
N THR A 45 -4.55 -16.74 3.59
CA THR A 45 -3.16 -16.53 4.03
C THR A 45 -2.32 -17.77 3.81
N ALA A 46 -1.03 -17.60 3.51
CA ALA A 46 -0.13 -18.70 3.16
C ALA A 46 0.04 -19.75 4.28
N SER A 47 -0.29 -19.41 5.53
CA SER A 47 -0.31 -20.31 6.69
C SER A 47 -1.28 -21.48 6.53
N GLN A 48 -2.30 -21.36 5.67
CA GLN A 48 -3.23 -22.45 5.36
C GLN A 48 -2.54 -23.58 4.58
N ARG A 49 -1.45 -23.27 3.85
CA ARG A 49 -0.64 -24.18 3.03
C ARG A 49 -1.36 -24.89 1.89
N VAL A 50 -2.66 -25.13 1.97
CA VAL A 50 -3.44 -25.91 1.00
C VAL A 50 -4.62 -25.06 0.55
N PHE A 51 -4.78 -24.90 -0.75
CA PHE A 51 -5.81 -24.05 -1.35
C PHE A 51 -6.53 -24.79 -2.48
N TRP A 52 -7.84 -24.63 -2.52
CA TRP A 52 -8.64 -25.02 -3.68
C TRP A 52 -8.36 -24.06 -4.84
N TRP A 53 -7.98 -24.60 -6.00
CA TRP A 53 -7.61 -23.78 -7.15
C TRP A 53 -8.84 -23.45 -7.99
N PRO A 54 -9.18 -22.15 -8.18
CA PRO A 54 -10.33 -21.78 -8.98
C PRO A 54 -10.19 -22.24 -10.45
N ALA A 55 -11.29 -22.69 -11.04
CA ALA A 55 -11.31 -23.10 -12.44
C ALA A 55 -10.91 -21.93 -13.36
N GLY A 56 -9.98 -22.19 -14.27
CA GLY A 56 -9.46 -21.18 -15.22
C GLY A 56 -8.46 -20.19 -14.63
N ALA A 57 -8.13 -20.28 -13.33
CA ALA A 57 -7.10 -19.43 -12.74
C ALA A 57 -5.71 -19.82 -13.25
N ARG A 58 -4.89 -18.82 -13.61
CA ARG A 58 -3.58 -19.04 -14.25
C ARG A 58 -2.39 -18.53 -13.46
N THR A 59 -2.59 -17.61 -12.53
CA THR A 59 -1.50 -17.02 -11.76
C THR A 59 -1.74 -17.14 -10.27
N LEU A 60 -0.73 -17.62 -9.54
CA LEU A 60 -0.67 -17.56 -8.10
C LEU A 60 0.13 -16.29 -7.73
N ARG A 61 -0.48 -15.41 -6.94
CA ARG A 61 0.16 -14.19 -6.43
C ARG A 61 0.21 -14.21 -4.92
N LEU A 62 1.42 -14.09 -4.36
CA LEU A 62 1.65 -13.86 -2.93
C LEU A 62 1.98 -12.39 -2.70
N THR A 63 1.23 -11.74 -1.82
CA THR A 63 1.39 -10.33 -1.47
C THR A 63 1.75 -10.19 0.01
N PRO A 64 2.68 -9.29 0.38
CA PRO A 64 2.94 -8.96 1.79
C PRO A 64 1.65 -8.60 2.57
N PRO A 65 1.56 -8.94 3.87
CA PRO A 65 0.35 -8.68 4.67
C PRO A 65 0.14 -7.22 5.06
N GLU A 66 1.23 -6.46 5.24
CA GLU A 66 1.24 -5.19 5.96
C GLU A 66 1.55 -3.99 5.06
N SER A 67 1.01 -2.83 5.47
CA SER A 67 1.15 -1.55 4.76
C SER A 67 2.45 -0.81 5.04
N ASP A 68 3.33 -1.31 5.90
CA ASP A 68 4.67 -0.73 6.10
C ASP A 68 5.73 -1.45 5.24
N VAL A 69 5.31 -2.44 4.45
CA VAL A 69 6.18 -3.31 3.64
C VAL A 69 6.06 -3.05 2.14
N TRP A 70 5.70 -1.83 1.74
CA TRP A 70 5.47 -1.45 0.33
C TRP A 70 6.71 -1.63 -0.55
N SER A 71 7.89 -1.73 0.05
CA SER A 71 9.15 -1.98 -0.65
C SER A 71 9.35 -3.44 -1.06
N ILE A 72 8.54 -4.40 -0.55
CA ILE A 72 8.67 -5.81 -0.91
C ILE A 72 7.69 -6.13 -2.05
N PRO A 73 8.20 -6.52 -3.25
CA PRO A 73 7.34 -6.84 -4.37
C PRO A 73 6.55 -8.12 -4.13
N ALA A 74 5.34 -8.17 -4.67
CA ALA A 74 4.56 -9.41 -4.72
C ALA A 74 5.29 -10.48 -5.56
N ARG A 75 5.12 -11.74 -5.20
CA ARG A 75 5.63 -12.88 -5.96
C ARG A 75 4.52 -13.43 -6.85
N LEU A 76 4.79 -13.56 -8.15
CA LEU A 76 3.87 -14.07 -9.16
C LEU A 76 4.43 -15.37 -9.72
N VAL A 77 3.58 -16.39 -9.80
CA VAL A 77 3.90 -17.70 -10.38
C VAL A 77 2.80 -18.09 -11.36
N SER A 78 3.18 -18.36 -12.60
CA SER A 78 2.25 -18.90 -13.60
C SER A 78 2.04 -20.39 -13.38
N ILE A 79 0.79 -20.81 -13.33
CA ILE A 79 0.36 -22.19 -13.17
C ILE A 79 0.09 -22.76 -14.57
N PRO A 80 0.66 -23.93 -14.94
CA PRO A 80 0.35 -24.56 -16.21
C PRO A 80 -1.12 -24.98 -16.28
N ASP A 81 -1.73 -24.84 -17.46
CA ASP A 81 -3.15 -25.19 -17.72
C ASP A 81 -3.43 -26.69 -17.48
N THR A 82 -2.40 -27.55 -17.45
CA THR A 82 -2.49 -29.00 -17.14
C THR A 82 -2.27 -29.30 -15.66
N ALA A 83 -2.93 -28.55 -14.77
CA ALA A 83 -2.84 -28.81 -13.33
C ALA A 83 -3.39 -30.20 -13.01
N THR A 84 -2.52 -31.08 -12.52
CA THR A 84 -2.86 -32.34 -11.87
C THR A 84 -3.82 -32.12 -10.70
N ASP A 85 -4.45 -33.19 -10.19
CA ASP A 85 -5.35 -33.11 -9.01
C ASP A 85 -4.70 -32.41 -7.80
N THR A 86 -3.37 -32.49 -7.68
CA THR A 86 -2.61 -31.73 -6.69
C THR A 86 -1.34 -31.15 -7.30
N LEU A 87 -1.09 -29.86 -7.05
CA LEU A 87 0.09 -29.14 -7.50
C LEU A 87 0.85 -28.60 -6.27
N ARG A 88 2.13 -28.94 -6.15
CA ARG A 88 3.01 -28.42 -5.09
C ARG A 88 3.87 -27.29 -5.63
N ILE A 89 3.86 -26.14 -4.96
CA ILE A 89 4.57 -24.94 -5.40
C ILE A 89 5.35 -24.36 -4.23
N ALA A 90 6.62 -24.06 -4.46
CA ALA A 90 7.46 -23.36 -3.50
C ALA A 90 7.68 -21.90 -3.97
N VAL A 91 7.24 -20.93 -3.17
CA VAL A 91 7.36 -19.50 -3.47
C VAL A 91 7.95 -18.77 -2.27
N PHE A 92 9.21 -18.35 -2.40
CA PHE A 92 9.94 -17.65 -1.34
C PHE A 92 10.10 -16.17 -1.64
N PHE A 93 9.99 -15.35 -0.59
CA PHE A 93 10.38 -13.95 -0.60
C PHE A 93 11.86 -13.82 -0.21
N ARG A 94 12.53 -12.80 -0.75
CA ARG A 94 13.88 -12.41 -0.27
C ARG A 94 13.75 -11.81 1.13
N TYR A 95 14.80 -11.91 1.93
CA TYR A 95 14.89 -11.31 3.26
C TYR A 95 15.35 -9.87 3.14
N HIS A 96 14.50 -8.95 3.57
CA HIS A 96 14.74 -7.52 3.50
C HIS A 96 15.14 -6.98 4.88
N TYR A 97 16.18 -6.14 4.90
CA TYR A 97 16.72 -5.53 6.10
C TYR A 97 16.76 -4.02 5.94
N ARG A 98 16.10 -3.30 6.86
CA ARG A 98 16.20 -1.86 7.01
C ARG A 98 16.90 -1.53 8.32
N ILE A 99 18.11 -0.99 8.23
CA ILE A 99 18.94 -0.71 9.41
C ILE A 99 19.26 0.77 9.45
N GLU A 100 18.82 1.42 10.53
CA GLU A 100 19.02 2.84 10.78
C GLU A 100 19.86 3.03 12.05
N SER A 101 20.84 3.94 12.01
CA SER A 101 21.55 4.36 13.21
C SER A 101 21.35 5.85 13.48
N ILE A 102 21.42 6.21 14.75
CA ILE A 102 21.42 7.58 15.22
C ILE A 102 22.72 7.83 15.99
N PRO A 103 23.62 8.66 15.45
CA PRO A 103 23.52 9.34 14.15
C PRO A 103 23.74 8.40 12.95
N SER A 104 23.36 8.82 11.73
CA SER A 104 23.43 8.03 10.48
C SER A 104 24.80 8.05 9.78
N GLY A 105 25.17 6.99 9.08
CA GLY A 105 26.48 6.84 8.43
C GLY A 105 27.43 5.95 9.23
N ALA A 106 26.89 4.93 9.89
CA ALA A 106 27.69 3.87 10.48
C ALA A 106 27.92 2.77 9.46
N ASP A 107 29.16 2.30 9.34
CA ASP A 107 29.51 1.11 8.57
C ASP A 107 28.90 -0.12 9.22
N ILE A 108 28.33 -1.01 8.41
CA ILE A 108 27.68 -2.23 8.84
C ILE A 108 28.52 -3.41 8.36
N PHE A 109 29.05 -4.17 9.30
CA PHE A 109 29.81 -5.38 9.05
C PHE A 109 29.02 -6.61 9.48
N LEU A 110 29.09 -7.67 8.68
CA LEU A 110 28.56 -9.00 9.01
C LEU A 110 29.69 -9.89 9.52
N GLY A 111 29.47 -10.50 10.69
CA GLY A 111 30.37 -11.49 11.27
C GLY A 111 31.41 -10.93 12.23
N ALA A 112 32.11 -11.86 12.90
CA ALA A 112 33.08 -11.55 13.95
C ALA A 112 34.18 -10.58 13.50
N PRO A 113 34.82 -9.81 14.43
CA PRO A 113 35.85 -8.82 14.14
C PRO A 113 36.98 -9.27 13.20
N GLU A 114 37.33 -10.55 13.25
CA GLU A 114 38.41 -11.14 12.45
C GLU A 114 38.01 -11.48 11.00
N ARG A 115 36.71 -11.48 10.69
CA ARG A 115 36.14 -11.82 9.37
C ARG A 115 35.01 -10.86 8.97
N GLN A 116 35.16 -9.59 9.33
CA GLN A 116 34.16 -8.57 9.04
C GLN A 116 33.98 -8.36 7.54
N GLN A 117 32.84 -8.79 7.00
CA GLN A 117 32.43 -8.42 5.66
C GLN A 117 31.61 -7.13 5.72
N LEU A 118 32.08 -6.06 5.07
CA LEU A 118 31.30 -4.84 4.93
C LEU A 118 30.06 -5.13 4.05
N ILE A 119 28.86 -4.92 4.59
CA ILE A 119 27.60 -5.09 3.85
C ILE A 119 27.00 -3.76 3.39
N GLY A 120 27.38 -2.64 4.02
CA GLY A 120 26.91 -1.31 3.64
C GLY A 120 27.06 -0.29 4.77
N GLN A 121 26.30 0.81 4.68
CA GLN A 121 26.28 1.90 5.64
C GLN A 121 24.85 2.30 6.00
N THR A 122 24.61 2.80 7.22
CA THR A 122 23.29 3.30 7.62
C THR A 122 23.00 4.68 7.01
N PRO A 123 21.75 5.00 6.61
CA PRO A 123 20.61 4.08 6.56
C PRO A 123 20.81 3.03 5.45
N PHE A 124 20.62 1.76 5.81
CA PHE A 124 20.80 0.63 4.92
C PHE A 124 19.47 -0.01 4.58
N LEU A 125 19.25 -0.29 3.30
CA LEU A 125 18.13 -1.09 2.80
C LEU A 125 18.69 -2.16 1.85
N GLY A 126 18.68 -3.41 2.28
CA GLY A 126 19.21 -4.54 1.51
C GLY A 126 18.21 -5.69 1.41
N ALA A 127 18.38 -6.52 0.38
CA ALA A 127 17.59 -7.74 0.16
C ALA A 127 18.51 -8.93 -0.14
N PHE A 128 18.28 -10.05 0.53
CA PHE A 128 19.11 -11.25 0.46
C PHE A 128 18.26 -12.50 0.21
N ASP A 129 18.80 -13.50 -0.48
CA ASP A 129 18.05 -14.72 -0.78
C ASP A 129 17.92 -15.68 0.43
N ALA A 130 18.80 -15.49 1.42
CA ALA A 130 18.80 -16.20 2.70
C ALA A 130 18.84 -15.19 3.86
N PRO A 131 18.33 -15.56 5.05
CA PRO A 131 18.43 -14.69 6.21
C PRO A 131 19.89 -14.52 6.62
N LEU A 132 20.26 -13.31 7.06
CA LEU A 132 21.56 -13.06 7.68
C LEU A 132 21.65 -13.86 8.98
N ARG A 133 22.72 -14.67 9.13
CA ARG A 133 22.87 -15.65 10.23
C ARG A 133 23.91 -15.26 11.28
N ASP A 134 24.49 -14.08 11.19
CA ASP A 134 25.54 -13.63 12.09
C ASP A 134 25.22 -12.25 12.67
N THR A 135 25.95 -11.88 13.72
CA THR A 135 25.85 -10.58 14.36
C THR A 135 26.33 -9.50 13.41
N LEU A 136 25.56 -8.43 13.33
CA LEU A 136 25.94 -7.22 12.64
C LEU A 136 26.67 -6.29 13.61
N TYR A 137 27.78 -5.73 13.16
CA TYR A 137 28.56 -4.75 13.88
C TYR A 137 28.42 -3.41 13.20
N LEU A 138 27.99 -2.41 13.95
CA LEU A 138 27.85 -1.04 13.47
C LEU A 138 28.98 -0.20 14.04
N ILE A 139 29.81 0.34 13.16
CA ILE A 139 30.99 1.12 13.52
C ILE A 139 30.86 2.53 12.96
N ARG A 140 31.11 3.52 13.82
CA ARG A 140 31.15 4.92 13.42
C ARG A 140 32.22 5.65 14.23
N SER A 141 33.03 6.46 13.56
CA SER A 141 34.04 7.29 14.21
C SER A 141 33.42 8.20 15.28
N GLY A 142 34.02 8.21 16.48
CA GLY A 142 33.54 8.95 17.65
C GLY A 142 32.46 8.25 18.48
N TYR A 143 31.99 7.07 18.06
CA TYR A 143 30.93 6.32 18.73
C TYR A 143 31.38 4.91 19.10
N ALA A 144 30.79 4.39 20.18
CA ALA A 144 30.98 3.04 20.63
C ALA A 144 30.35 2.09 19.62
N GLN A 145 31.05 0.98 19.36
CA GLN A 145 30.55 -0.09 18.50
C GLN A 145 29.21 -0.61 19.05
N ALA A 146 28.23 -0.75 18.16
CA ALA A 146 26.98 -1.41 18.47
C ALA A 146 26.90 -2.77 17.79
N THR A 147 26.23 -3.72 18.42
CA THR A 147 25.94 -5.03 17.87
C THR A 147 24.44 -5.17 17.63
N LEU A 148 24.07 -5.91 16.60
CA LEU A 148 22.69 -6.13 16.21
C LEU A 148 22.52 -7.56 15.74
N TRP A 149 21.53 -8.26 16.28
CA TRP A 149 21.06 -9.50 15.67
C TRP A 149 20.05 -9.17 14.56
N PRO A 150 20.31 -9.54 13.29
CA PRO A 150 19.52 -9.06 12.16
C PRO A 150 18.10 -9.63 12.12
N GLY A 151 17.86 -10.80 12.73
CA GLY A 151 16.57 -11.50 12.67
C GLY A 151 16.40 -12.35 11.41
N GLN A 152 15.39 -13.21 11.44
CA GLN A 152 15.10 -14.22 10.41
C GLN A 152 13.71 -14.02 9.77
N GLN A 153 13.08 -12.86 9.99
CA GLN A 153 11.80 -12.55 9.35
C GLN A 153 12.04 -12.10 7.91
N VAL A 154 11.02 -12.19 7.05
CA VAL A 154 11.15 -11.71 5.66
C VAL A 154 11.37 -10.19 5.61
N TRP A 155 10.83 -9.45 6.57
CA TRP A 155 11.06 -8.02 6.75
C TRP A 155 11.62 -7.76 8.15
N ASN A 156 12.83 -7.21 8.24
CA ASN A 156 13.47 -6.87 9.51
C ASN A 156 13.79 -5.38 9.53
N ARG A 157 13.30 -4.66 10.54
CA ARG A 157 13.55 -3.24 10.72
C ARG A 157 14.25 -3.01 12.07
N HIS A 158 15.38 -2.32 12.01
CA HIS A 158 16.21 -2.04 13.17
C HIS A 158 16.57 -0.57 13.23
N ARG A 159 16.44 0.03 14.42
CA ARG A 159 16.87 1.40 14.71
C ARG A 159 17.75 1.39 15.94
N ILE A 160 18.98 1.87 15.80
CA ILE A 160 20.02 1.77 16.83
C ILE A 160 20.51 3.17 17.20
N TYR A 161 20.64 3.43 18.49
CA TYR A 161 21.24 4.66 19.00
C TYR A 161 22.69 4.36 19.37
N LEU A 162 23.62 5.00 18.68
CA LEU A 162 25.05 4.85 18.92
C LEU A 162 25.43 5.73 20.11
N ARG A 163 26.19 5.17 21.06
CA ARG A 163 26.67 5.92 22.23
C ARG A 163 27.99 6.60 21.87
N PRO A 164 28.19 7.90 22.11
CA PRO A 164 29.49 8.54 21.87
C PRO A 164 30.55 7.97 22.83
N LEU A 165 31.80 7.83 22.38
CA LEU A 165 32.91 7.26 23.20
C LEU A 165 33.48 8.24 24.21
N GLN A 166 33.38 9.53 23.91
CA GLN A 166 33.72 10.61 24.82
C GLN A 166 32.43 11.37 25.11
N ASP A 167 32.43 12.18 26.18
CA ASP A 167 31.42 13.21 26.42
C ASP A 167 31.61 14.36 25.40
N ILE A 168 31.72 13.99 24.13
CA ILE A 168 31.47 14.85 22.99
C ILE A 168 30.01 15.21 23.22
N ARG A 169 29.80 16.32 23.91
CA ARG A 169 28.72 17.24 23.56
C ARG A 169 28.95 17.48 22.09
N ALA A 170 28.44 16.58 21.27
CA ALA A 170 28.25 16.84 19.87
C ALA A 170 27.52 18.17 19.95
N ASP A 171 28.13 19.18 19.34
CA ASP A 171 27.42 20.39 19.03
C ASP A 171 26.38 19.95 17.99
N VAL A 172 25.41 19.17 18.46
CA VAL A 172 24.17 18.82 17.80
C VAL A 172 23.51 20.17 17.83
N GLN A 173 23.89 21.02 16.88
CA GLN A 173 22.99 22.06 16.46
C GLN A 173 21.70 21.31 16.18
N PRO A 174 20.65 21.50 16.98
CA PRO A 174 19.36 20.93 16.65
C PRO A 174 19.13 21.37 15.21
N TRP A 175 18.86 20.41 14.33
CA TRP A 175 18.51 20.74 12.97
C TRP A 175 17.31 21.68 13.06
N GLU A 176 17.56 22.96 12.91
CA GLU A 176 16.52 23.95 12.77
C GLU A 176 16.14 23.90 11.29
N PRO A 177 14.88 23.54 10.96
CA PRO A 177 14.45 23.64 9.58
C PRO A 177 14.75 25.05 9.09
N ALA A 178 15.49 25.16 7.98
CA ALA A 178 15.90 26.44 7.39
C ALA A 178 14.71 27.39 7.10
N VAL A 179 13.49 26.86 7.11
CA VAL A 179 12.25 27.60 6.95
C VAL A 179 11.28 27.19 8.05
N LYS A 180 10.95 28.13 8.95
CA LYS A 180 9.88 27.98 9.94
C LYS A 180 8.57 27.66 9.20
N GLN A 181 8.11 26.40 9.29
CA GLN A 181 6.96 25.93 8.54
C GLN A 181 5.70 26.72 8.93
N ARG A 182 5.23 27.58 8.02
CA ARG A 182 3.99 28.36 8.20
C ARG A 182 2.78 27.49 7.87
N HIS A 183 2.45 26.51 8.72
CA HIS A 183 1.31 25.61 8.52
C HIS A 183 -0.03 26.35 8.42
N TRP A 184 -0.15 27.50 9.07
CA TRP A 184 -1.36 28.33 9.05
C TRP A 184 -1.78 28.73 7.62
N ILE A 185 -0.83 28.92 6.69
CA ILE A 185 -1.15 29.26 5.29
C ILE A 185 -1.83 28.07 4.59
N THR A 186 -1.37 26.84 4.85
CA THR A 186 -1.98 25.64 4.27
C THR A 186 -3.40 25.44 4.80
N TYR A 187 -3.59 25.63 6.12
CA TYR A 187 -4.93 25.53 6.73
C TYR A 187 -5.86 26.65 6.24
N ALA A 188 -5.37 27.88 6.10
CA ALA A 188 -6.15 28.99 5.56
C ALA A 188 -6.55 28.73 4.10
N ALA A 189 -5.63 28.27 3.26
CA ALA A 189 -5.90 27.94 1.86
C ALA A 189 -6.91 26.79 1.71
N LEU A 190 -6.78 25.73 2.53
CA LEU A 190 -7.72 24.61 2.54
C LEU A 190 -9.11 25.03 3.03
N GLY A 191 -9.18 25.82 4.12
CA GLY A 191 -10.44 26.36 4.63
C GLY A 191 -11.14 27.25 3.61
N LEU A 192 -10.39 28.14 2.95
CA LEU A 192 -10.88 28.98 1.86
C LEU A 192 -11.41 28.12 0.70
N ALA A 193 -10.69 27.05 0.33
CA ALA A 193 -11.12 26.17 -0.74
C ALA A 193 -12.46 25.49 -0.43
N VAL A 194 -12.58 24.88 0.75
CA VAL A 194 -13.81 24.19 1.19
C VAL A 194 -15.00 25.14 1.26
N THR A 195 -14.81 26.32 1.86
CA THR A 195 -15.86 27.33 1.97
C THR A 195 -16.29 27.86 0.60
N ALA A 196 -15.34 28.13 -0.30
CA ALA A 196 -15.64 28.56 -1.66
C ALA A 196 -16.36 27.48 -2.48
N THR A 197 -16.00 26.19 -2.32
CA THR A 197 -16.74 25.07 -2.92
C THR A 197 -18.18 25.03 -2.43
N ALA A 198 -18.42 25.15 -1.12
CA ALA A 198 -19.76 25.16 -0.55
C ALA A 198 -20.61 26.33 -1.11
N ILE A 199 -20.02 27.52 -1.21
CA ILE A 199 -20.67 28.71 -1.81
C ILE A 199 -20.99 28.47 -3.30
N SER A 200 -20.06 27.86 -4.04
CA SER A 200 -20.26 27.54 -5.46
C SER A 200 -21.47 26.62 -5.66
N VAL A 201 -21.52 25.50 -4.91
CA VAL A 201 -22.63 24.54 -4.94
C VAL A 201 -23.94 25.22 -4.55
N HIS A 202 -23.93 26.06 -3.51
CA HIS A 202 -25.11 26.78 -3.07
C HIS A 202 -25.70 27.67 -4.18
N TYR A 203 -24.87 28.48 -4.85
CA TYR A 203 -25.34 29.32 -5.94
C TYR A 203 -25.76 28.53 -7.16
N LYS A 204 -25.09 27.41 -7.46
CA LYS A 204 -25.46 26.53 -8.57
C LYS A 204 -26.86 25.94 -8.37
N PHE A 205 -27.16 25.42 -7.18
CA PHE A 205 -28.51 24.92 -6.86
C PHE A 205 -29.59 26.02 -6.85
N GLN A 206 -29.23 27.27 -6.57
CA GLN A 206 -30.18 28.38 -6.76
C GLN A 206 -30.42 28.66 -8.25
N ALA A 207 -29.37 28.66 -9.08
CA ALA A 207 -29.47 28.86 -10.52
C ALA A 207 -30.33 27.77 -11.17
N ASP A 208 -30.09 26.50 -10.83
CA ASP A 208 -30.81 25.35 -11.38
C ASP A 208 -32.31 25.40 -11.02
N ARG A 209 -32.66 25.81 -9.80
CA ARG A 209 -34.06 26.00 -9.40
C ARG A 209 -34.75 27.12 -10.17
N LEU A 210 -34.04 28.22 -10.47
CA LEU A 210 -34.58 29.29 -11.31
C LEU A 210 -34.69 28.85 -12.77
N TYR A 211 -33.76 28.02 -13.23
CA TYR A 211 -33.78 27.46 -14.58
C TYR A 211 -34.98 26.53 -14.79
N ALA A 212 -35.27 25.63 -13.84
CA ALA A 212 -36.46 24.79 -13.88
C ALA A 212 -37.75 25.62 -13.98
N ARG A 213 -37.88 26.69 -13.19
CA ARG A 213 -39.01 27.63 -13.30
C ARG A 213 -39.08 28.34 -14.64
N TYR A 214 -37.93 28.66 -15.23
CA TYR A 214 -37.86 29.25 -16.56
C TYR A 214 -38.37 28.27 -17.63
N GLU A 215 -38.01 26.99 -17.54
CA GLU A 215 -38.51 25.96 -18.46
C GLU A 215 -40.03 25.78 -18.34
N GLU A 216 -40.58 25.88 -17.12
CA GLU A 216 -42.02 25.77 -16.87
C GLU A 216 -42.81 27.00 -17.35
N THR A 217 -42.29 28.21 -17.11
CA THR A 217 -43.06 29.47 -17.31
C THR A 217 -42.72 30.20 -18.59
N GLY A 218 -41.54 29.97 -19.17
CA GLY A 218 -41.01 30.74 -20.29
C GLY A 218 -40.63 32.19 -19.95
N ASP A 219 -40.65 32.61 -18.67
CA ASP A 219 -40.47 34.02 -18.29
C ASP A 219 -39.04 34.54 -18.56
N PRO A 220 -38.84 35.45 -19.53
CA PRO A 220 -37.51 35.95 -19.86
C PRO A 220 -36.83 36.75 -18.73
N ALA A 221 -37.58 37.25 -17.74
CA ALA A 221 -37.01 37.99 -16.61
C ALA A 221 -36.14 37.10 -15.69
N LEU A 222 -36.28 35.77 -15.76
CA LEU A 222 -35.48 34.82 -14.99
C LEU A 222 -34.06 34.65 -15.52
N ARG A 223 -33.85 34.81 -16.84
CA ARG A 223 -32.53 34.65 -17.51
C ARG A 223 -31.40 35.47 -16.89
N PRO A 224 -31.53 36.80 -16.66
CA PRO A 224 -30.44 37.58 -16.06
C PRO A 224 -30.11 37.15 -14.62
N ARG A 225 -31.10 36.67 -13.86
CA ARG A 225 -30.90 36.17 -12.49
C ARG A 225 -30.13 34.86 -12.48
N ILE A 226 -30.50 33.92 -13.36
CA ILE A 226 -29.78 32.65 -13.56
C ILE A 226 -28.31 32.93 -13.90
N ARG A 227 -28.07 33.79 -14.90
CA ARG A 227 -26.70 34.17 -15.31
C ARG A 227 -25.87 34.75 -14.17
N THR A 228 -26.48 35.59 -13.33
CA THR A 228 -25.77 36.19 -12.18
C THR A 228 -25.40 35.15 -11.13
N LEU A 229 -26.27 34.18 -10.86
CA LEU A 229 -26.01 33.09 -9.92
C LEU A 229 -24.94 32.13 -10.45
N ASP A 230 -25.03 31.73 -11.73
CA ASP A 230 -24.01 30.90 -12.36
C ASP A 230 -22.63 31.59 -12.39
N LEU A 231 -22.57 32.91 -12.64
CA LEU A 231 -21.33 33.68 -12.57
C LEU A 231 -20.72 33.62 -11.16
N ARG A 232 -21.54 33.85 -10.11
CA ARG A 232 -21.08 33.77 -8.71
C ARG A 232 -20.61 32.36 -8.35
N ALA A 233 -21.33 31.33 -8.81
CA ALA A 233 -20.94 29.94 -8.63
C ALA A 233 -19.58 29.65 -9.29
N GLY A 234 -19.38 30.12 -10.52
CA GLY A 234 -18.12 29.97 -11.26
C GLY A 234 -16.95 30.69 -10.60
N ILE A 235 -17.13 31.93 -10.12
CA ILE A 235 -16.10 32.67 -9.38
C ILE A 235 -15.71 31.92 -8.10
N ALA A 236 -16.70 31.46 -7.33
CA ALA A 236 -16.44 30.69 -6.12
C ALA A 236 -15.69 29.38 -6.41
N LEU A 237 -16.03 28.69 -7.51
CA LEU A 237 -15.29 27.49 -7.93
C LEU A 237 -13.84 27.81 -8.29
N GLY A 238 -13.59 28.91 -9.00
CA GLY A 238 -12.24 29.36 -9.34
C GLY A 238 -11.39 29.66 -8.09
N VAL A 239 -11.97 30.33 -7.08
CA VAL A 239 -11.31 30.55 -5.79
C VAL A 239 -10.99 29.23 -5.10
N ALA A 240 -11.90 28.25 -5.14
CA ALA A 240 -11.67 26.95 -4.56
C ALA A 240 -10.49 26.21 -5.22
N GLN A 241 -10.42 26.23 -6.56
CA GLN A 241 -9.33 25.63 -7.32
C GLN A 241 -7.98 26.25 -7.01
N LEU A 242 -7.91 27.58 -6.88
CA LEU A 242 -6.68 28.28 -6.47
C LEU A 242 -6.24 27.87 -5.06
N GLY A 243 -7.17 27.77 -4.11
CA GLY A 243 -6.88 27.31 -2.76
C GLY A 243 -6.32 25.88 -2.75
N LEU A 244 -6.93 24.96 -3.50
CA LEU A 244 -6.43 23.59 -3.64
C LEU A 244 -5.07 23.53 -4.34
N ALA A 245 -4.82 24.35 -5.36
CA ALA A 245 -3.53 24.42 -6.03
C ALA A 245 -2.41 24.87 -5.08
N VAL A 246 -2.68 25.87 -4.22
CA VAL A 246 -1.74 26.31 -3.18
C VAL A 246 -1.46 25.16 -2.20
N VAL A 247 -2.48 24.43 -1.76
CA VAL A 247 -2.31 23.28 -0.88
C VAL A 247 -1.48 22.18 -1.54
N ALA A 248 -1.80 21.81 -2.78
CA ALA A 248 -1.09 20.77 -3.53
C ALA A 248 0.38 21.14 -3.77
N PHE A 249 0.65 22.37 -4.23
CA PHE A 249 2.01 22.88 -4.41
C PHE A 249 2.79 22.80 -3.10
N ARG A 250 2.18 23.22 -1.99
CA ARG A 250 2.82 23.15 -0.68
C ARG A 250 3.03 21.73 -0.19
N LEU A 251 2.18 20.76 -0.50
CA LEU A 251 2.40 19.36 -0.10
C LEU A 251 3.49 18.68 -0.92
N ILE A 252 3.69 19.07 -2.18
CA ILE A 252 4.71 18.49 -3.07
C ILE A 252 6.10 19.06 -2.79
N PHE A 253 6.19 20.36 -2.53
CA PHE A 253 7.46 21.09 -2.41
C PHE A 253 7.82 21.50 -0.98
N GLN A 254 7.22 20.84 0.03
CA GLN A 254 7.63 20.92 1.43
C GLN A 254 8.38 19.66 1.84
#